data_AF-A0A4Q9L9K9-F1
#
_entry.id   AF-A0A4Q9L9K9-F1
#
_cell.length_a   1.000
_cell.length_b   1.000
_cell.length_c   1.000
_cell.angle_alpha   90.00
_cell.angle_beta   90.00
_cell.angle_gamma   90.00
#
_symmetry.space_group_name_H-M   'P 1'
#
loop_
_entity.id
_entity.type
_entity.pdbx_description
1 polymer ?
#
loop_
_entity_poly.entity_id
_entity_poly.type
_entity_poly.pdbx_seq_one_letter_code
_entity_poly.pdbx_strand_id
1 'polypeptide(L)'
;MSYNTNLSSLISNKSTHSISPTQASINNLAAILSFLDTKKNESNNISPLKLVITPYSTIAVSNPSLILPNLPINHPIAKLFSIYLEKAQTLNIPQNLFIHLTHSTLTLTNSLLNKNIKPGDINKVYSQFISHIRQCAKNSQKNTQIILSSSEGNILDKLLIPFINSSKLRNLVIQAIITTKSMDIDRIRTVKAIRGNIEDSYLIKGMVIERRPCTKNKILIPRNNKFDPSITEEYSVSIYDCPFDISRTETKGTLLFTDSKELLSYSSNSLENIENLVNEIQSDVVICNGKIEDIHLQMINMKNMVGIKILSKHDIRRLQIMCGGSVNKVMGSGCVGSLRGVGIFRENEL
;
A
#
# COMPACT_ATOMS: atom_id res chain seq x y z
N MET A 1 -73.34 11.85 -1.27
CA MET A 1 -73.11 10.51 -0.69
C MET A 1 -71.86 9.92 -1.32
N SER A 2 -70.69 10.39 -0.90
CA SER A 2 -69.39 9.90 -1.33
C SER A 2 -68.97 8.75 -0.42
N TYR A 3 -68.83 7.54 -0.97
CA TYR A 3 -68.26 6.42 -0.23
C TYR A 3 -66.78 6.72 0.05
N ASN A 4 -66.50 7.12 1.29
CA ASN A 4 -65.17 7.13 1.88
C ASN A 4 -64.68 5.68 2.01
N THR A 5 -63.80 5.24 1.12
CA THR A 5 -62.99 4.04 1.38
C THR A 5 -61.78 4.47 2.20
N ASN A 6 -61.70 3.94 3.43
CA ASN A 6 -60.63 4.12 4.42
C ASN A 6 -59.29 3.52 3.95
N LEU A 7 -58.69 4.05 2.89
CA LEU A 7 -57.33 3.71 2.45
C LEU A 7 -56.28 4.72 2.96
N SER A 8 -56.73 5.90 3.38
CA SER A 8 -55.88 6.96 3.93
C SER A 8 -55.28 6.63 5.31
N SER A 9 -55.78 5.60 6.00
CA SER A 9 -55.28 5.17 7.32
C SER A 9 -54.16 4.12 7.27
N LEU A 10 -53.79 3.60 6.08
CA LEU A 10 -52.73 2.59 5.94
C LEU A 10 -51.35 3.17 5.59
N ILE A 11 -51.25 4.46 5.28
CA ILE A 11 -49.98 5.09 4.87
C ILE A 11 -49.66 6.22 5.83
N SER A 12 -48.57 6.07 6.59
CA SER A 12 -48.09 7.11 7.52
C SER A 12 -47.56 8.32 6.74
N ASN A 13 -48.38 9.35 6.61
CA ASN A 13 -48.07 10.61 5.94
C ASN A 13 -47.19 11.52 6.81
N LYS A 14 -45.89 11.21 6.93
CA LYS A 14 -44.91 12.22 7.37
C LYS A 14 -43.76 12.52 6.40
N SER A 15 -43.55 11.72 5.35
CA SER A 15 -42.63 12.09 4.25
C SER A 15 -42.65 11.10 3.06
N THR A 16 -43.81 10.82 2.46
CA THR A 16 -43.85 9.96 1.26
C THR A 16 -43.94 10.82 0.00
N HIS A 17 -42.81 11.08 -0.65
CA HIS A 17 -42.82 11.51 -2.05
C HIS A 17 -43.24 10.30 -2.90
N SER A 18 -44.52 10.22 -3.27
CA SER A 18 -45.05 9.18 -4.16
C SER A 18 -44.61 9.46 -5.60
N ILE A 19 -43.32 9.27 -5.87
CA ILE A 19 -42.78 9.31 -7.23
C ILE A 19 -43.08 7.95 -7.85
N SER A 20 -43.61 7.93 -9.08
CA SER A 20 -43.80 6.67 -9.81
C SER A 20 -42.46 5.93 -9.93
N PRO A 21 -42.42 4.60 -9.89
CA PRO A 21 -41.16 3.84 -9.88
C PRO A 21 -40.29 4.12 -11.11
N THR A 22 -40.91 4.42 -12.25
CA THR A 22 -40.25 4.83 -13.49
C THR A 22 -39.66 6.23 -13.36
N GLN A 23 -40.42 7.20 -12.84
CA GLN A 23 -39.93 8.57 -12.64
C GLN A 23 -38.83 8.64 -11.58
N ALA A 24 -38.91 7.82 -10.53
CA ALA A 24 -37.87 7.72 -9.51
C ALA A 24 -36.56 7.21 -10.13
N SER A 25 -36.65 6.22 -11.03
CA SER A 25 -35.50 5.69 -11.76
C SER A 25 -34.87 6.74 -12.67
N ILE A 26 -35.69 7.53 -13.39
CA ILE A 26 -35.22 8.62 -14.28
C ILE A 26 -34.55 9.73 -13.47
N ASN A 27 -35.16 10.18 -12.36
CA ASN A 27 -34.60 11.23 -11.50
C ASN A 27 -33.26 10.81 -10.88
N ASN A 28 -33.18 9.56 -10.41
CA ASN A 28 -31.95 8.98 -9.87
C ASN A 28 -30.84 8.91 -10.92
N LEU A 29 -31.17 8.50 -12.14
CA LEU A 29 -30.23 8.45 -13.26
C LEU A 29 -29.74 9.83 -13.65
N ALA A 30 -30.65 10.81 -13.75
CA ALA A 30 -30.30 12.19 -14.06
C ALA A 30 -29.34 12.79 -13.03
N ALA A 31 -29.58 12.55 -11.73
CA ALA A 31 -28.68 13.00 -10.66
C ALA A 31 -27.28 12.41 -10.79
N ILE A 32 -27.15 11.11 -11.09
CA ILE A 32 -25.85 10.46 -11.29
C ILE A 32 -25.18 10.93 -12.58
N LEU A 33 -25.93 11.12 -13.66
CA LEU A 33 -25.39 11.64 -14.92
C LEU A 33 -24.81 13.03 -14.72
N SER A 34 -25.54 13.94 -14.06
CA SER A 34 -25.00 15.28 -13.72
C SER A 34 -23.72 15.20 -12.88
N PHE A 35 -23.66 14.23 -11.96
CA PHE A 35 -22.47 14.00 -11.15
C PHE A 35 -21.29 13.50 -11.97
N LEU A 36 -21.52 12.53 -12.87
CA LEU A 36 -20.50 11.98 -13.75
C LEU A 36 -20.08 12.98 -14.85
N ASP A 37 -20.98 13.85 -15.31
CA ASP A 37 -20.66 14.93 -16.25
C ASP A 37 -19.62 15.89 -15.67
N THR A 38 -19.68 16.19 -14.36
CA THR A 38 -18.61 16.96 -13.70
C THR A 38 -17.24 16.28 -13.79
N LYS A 39 -17.22 14.95 -13.91
CA LYS A 39 -16.00 14.13 -14.01
C LYS A 39 -15.59 13.84 -15.44
N LYS A 40 -16.49 13.96 -16.42
CA LYS A 40 -16.22 13.64 -17.82
C LYS A 40 -15.20 14.58 -18.46
N ASN A 41 -15.16 15.85 -18.03
CA ASN A 41 -14.17 16.84 -18.51
C ASN A 41 -12.73 16.53 -18.06
N GLU A 42 -12.52 15.46 -17.29
CA GLU A 42 -11.21 15.02 -16.79
C GLU A 42 -10.59 13.92 -17.67
N SER A 43 -11.18 13.66 -18.84
CA SER A 43 -10.82 12.54 -19.75
C SER A 43 -9.57 12.75 -20.58
N ASN A 44 -8.86 13.88 -20.45
CA ASN A 44 -7.50 13.94 -20.96
C ASN A 44 -6.67 12.92 -20.18
N ASN A 45 -5.68 12.28 -20.81
CA ASN A 45 -4.82 11.24 -20.18
C ASN A 45 -4.19 11.66 -18.84
N ILE A 46 -4.29 12.94 -18.50
CA ILE A 46 -3.84 13.57 -17.27
C ILE A 46 -5.07 14.15 -16.57
N SER A 47 -5.54 13.49 -15.51
CA SER A 47 -6.55 14.08 -14.63
C SER A 47 -5.94 15.26 -13.85
N PRO A 48 -6.63 16.40 -13.76
CA PRO A 48 -6.15 17.53 -12.98
C PRO A 48 -6.05 17.14 -11.49
N LEU A 49 -5.02 17.64 -10.82
CA LEU A 49 -4.90 17.53 -9.36
C LEU A 49 -6.04 18.30 -8.71
N LYS A 50 -6.81 17.64 -7.85
CA LYS A 50 -7.91 18.28 -7.11
C LYS A 50 -7.57 18.36 -5.64
N LEU A 51 -7.93 19.48 -5.05
CA LEU A 51 -7.85 19.67 -3.61
C LEU A 51 -9.19 19.26 -3.00
N VAL A 52 -9.16 18.17 -2.23
CA VAL A 52 -10.31 17.73 -1.42
C VAL A 52 -10.07 18.25 -0.01
N ILE A 53 -10.92 19.19 0.41
CA ILE A 53 -10.89 19.78 1.74
C ILE A 53 -11.90 19.03 2.61
N THR A 54 -11.40 18.26 3.57
CA THR A 54 -12.22 17.65 4.61
C THR A 54 -12.07 18.44 5.91
N PRO A 55 -13.00 18.28 6.89
CA PRO A 55 -12.87 18.97 8.18
C PRO A 55 -11.58 18.66 8.94
N TYR A 56 -10.97 17.48 8.70
CA TYR A 56 -9.78 17.01 9.41
C TYR A 56 -8.48 17.24 8.64
N SER A 57 -8.53 17.28 7.31
CA SER A 57 -7.34 17.44 6.48
C SER A 57 -7.66 17.91 5.07
N THR A 58 -6.70 18.63 4.47
CA THR A 58 -6.68 18.97 3.05
C THR A 58 -5.80 17.96 2.33
N ILE A 59 -6.36 17.28 1.32
CA ILE A 59 -5.63 16.27 0.55
C ILE A 59 -5.68 16.65 -0.94
N ALA A 60 -4.51 16.78 -1.57
CA ALA A 60 -4.39 16.92 -3.02
C ALA A 60 -4.41 15.53 -3.67
N VAL A 61 -5.45 15.24 -4.45
CA VAL A 61 -5.64 13.93 -5.07
C VAL A 61 -6.12 14.07 -6.51
N SER A 62 -5.53 13.29 -7.41
CA SER A 62 -5.97 13.12 -8.80
C SER A 62 -6.90 11.89 -8.96
N ASN A 63 -6.73 10.87 -8.13
CA ASN A 63 -7.42 9.58 -8.26
C ASN A 63 -8.90 9.66 -7.80
N PRO A 64 -9.87 9.34 -8.68
CA PRO A 64 -11.29 9.43 -8.33
C PRO A 64 -11.71 8.49 -7.19
N SER A 65 -11.09 7.32 -7.02
CA SER A 65 -11.36 6.41 -5.88
C SER A 65 -11.10 7.03 -4.52
N LEU A 66 -10.16 7.96 -4.42
CA LEU A 66 -9.84 8.65 -3.17
C LEU A 66 -10.69 9.92 -3.01
N ILE A 67 -11.19 10.50 -4.10
CA ILE A 67 -12.01 11.72 -4.07
C ILE A 67 -13.44 11.39 -3.60
N LEU A 68 -14.08 10.37 -4.17
CA LEU A 68 -15.47 10.01 -3.88
C LEU A 68 -15.79 9.69 -2.42
N PRO A 69 -15.03 8.83 -1.71
CA PRO A 69 -15.34 8.49 -0.33
C PRO A 69 -15.14 9.65 0.64
N ASN A 70 -14.29 10.62 0.28
CA ASN A 70 -14.04 11.82 1.07
C ASN A 70 -15.08 12.93 0.85
N LEU A 71 -15.96 12.79 -0.16
CA LEU A 71 -17.06 13.72 -0.39
C LEU A 71 -18.29 13.31 0.44
N PRO A 72 -19.00 14.25 1.07
CA PRO A 72 -20.22 13.97 1.82
C PRO A 72 -21.40 13.69 0.86
N ILE A 73 -21.40 12.52 0.23
CA ILE A 73 -22.42 12.12 -0.74
C ILE A 73 -23.55 11.38 -0.03
N ASN A 74 -24.76 11.95 -0.03
CA ASN A 74 -25.94 11.36 0.60
C ASN A 74 -26.75 10.44 -0.34
N HIS A 75 -26.55 10.53 -1.65
CA HIS A 75 -27.34 9.76 -2.62
C HIS A 75 -26.95 8.26 -2.64
N PRO A 76 -27.91 7.31 -2.51
CA PRO A 76 -27.60 5.88 -2.32
C PRO A 76 -26.87 5.28 -3.53
N ILE A 77 -27.23 5.67 -4.75
CA ILE A 77 -26.58 5.12 -5.94
C ILE A 77 -25.18 5.70 -6.14
N ALA A 78 -24.95 6.93 -5.67
CA ALA A 78 -23.61 7.51 -5.72
C ALA A 78 -22.68 6.83 -4.69
N LYS A 79 -23.19 6.38 -3.54
CA LYS A 79 -22.47 5.48 -2.62
C LYS A 79 -22.20 4.10 -3.23
N LEU A 80 -23.16 3.53 -3.96
CA LEU A 80 -22.93 2.28 -4.69
C LEU A 80 -21.83 2.46 -5.75
N PHE A 81 -21.87 3.57 -6.48
CA PHE A 81 -20.85 3.90 -7.47
C PHE A 81 -19.45 4.00 -6.84
N SER A 82 -19.30 4.66 -5.69
CA SER A 82 -18.00 4.72 -5.00
C SER A 82 -17.48 3.34 -4.60
N ILE A 83 -18.35 2.44 -4.12
CA ILE A 83 -17.98 1.05 -3.80
C ILE A 83 -17.50 0.30 -5.05
N TYR A 84 -18.20 0.44 -6.18
CA TYR A 84 -17.78 -0.22 -7.42
C TYR A 84 -16.49 0.37 -7.99
N LEU A 85 -16.26 1.67 -7.80
CA LEU A 85 -15.04 2.34 -8.23
C LEU A 85 -13.83 1.83 -7.42
N GLU A 86 -13.99 1.64 -6.11
CA GLU A 86 -12.99 1.01 -5.24
C GLU A 86 -12.71 -0.44 -5.68
N LYS A 87 -13.75 -1.23 -5.99
CA LYS A 87 -13.57 -2.57 -6.55
C LYS A 87 -12.82 -2.55 -7.88
N ALA A 88 -13.11 -1.61 -8.78
CA ALA A 88 -12.40 -1.48 -10.05
C ALA A 88 -10.89 -1.22 -9.83
N GLN A 89 -10.53 -0.44 -8.80
CA GLN A 89 -9.13 -0.25 -8.41
C GLN A 89 -8.47 -1.56 -7.96
N THR A 90 -9.15 -2.40 -7.18
CA THR A 90 -8.59 -3.70 -6.76
C THR A 90 -8.33 -4.65 -7.94
N LEU A 91 -9.08 -4.50 -9.03
CA LEU A 91 -8.92 -5.26 -10.27
C LEU A 91 -7.93 -4.60 -11.24
N ASN A 92 -7.24 -3.53 -10.84
CA ASN A 92 -6.32 -2.75 -11.67
C ASN A 92 -6.96 -2.21 -12.96
N ILE A 93 -8.28 -1.99 -12.97
CA ILE A 93 -8.99 -1.38 -14.09
C ILE A 93 -8.75 0.14 -14.01
N PRO A 94 -8.36 0.79 -15.12
CA PRO A 94 -8.24 2.25 -15.15
C PRO A 94 -9.56 2.91 -14.72
N GLN A 95 -9.50 3.73 -13.67
CA GLN A 95 -10.71 4.29 -13.04
C GLN A 95 -11.45 5.24 -14.00
N ASN A 96 -10.72 6.00 -14.81
CA ASN A 96 -11.30 6.87 -15.83
C ASN A 96 -12.06 6.07 -16.90
N LEU A 97 -11.55 4.90 -17.30
CA LEU A 97 -12.24 4.00 -18.22
C LEU A 97 -13.56 3.51 -17.61
N PHE A 98 -13.53 3.12 -16.33
CA PHE A 98 -14.73 2.71 -15.61
C PHE A 98 -15.76 3.83 -15.51
N ILE A 99 -15.34 5.06 -15.17
CA ILE A 99 -16.21 6.25 -15.12
C ILE A 99 -16.82 6.54 -16.50
N HIS A 100 -16.01 6.49 -17.56
CA HIS A 100 -16.49 6.78 -18.92
C HIS A 100 -17.47 5.72 -19.43
N LEU A 101 -17.19 4.43 -19.16
CA LEU A 101 -18.06 3.32 -19.56
C LEU A 101 -19.38 3.37 -18.78
N THR A 102 -19.34 3.65 -17.48
CA THR A 102 -20.55 3.83 -16.67
C THR A 102 -21.36 5.04 -17.12
N HIS A 103 -20.72 6.17 -17.41
CA HIS A 103 -21.40 7.35 -17.95
C HIS A 103 -22.10 7.07 -19.28
N SER A 104 -21.41 6.45 -20.24
CA SER A 104 -21.97 6.17 -21.56
C SER A 104 -23.12 5.18 -21.51
N THR A 105 -22.98 4.11 -20.71
CA THR A 105 -24.05 3.13 -20.49
C THR A 105 -25.26 3.76 -19.82
N LEU A 106 -25.08 4.59 -18.79
CA LEU A 106 -26.18 5.28 -18.11
C LEU A 106 -26.85 6.34 -19.00
N THR A 107 -26.10 6.99 -19.89
CA THR A 107 -26.67 7.95 -20.85
C THR A 107 -27.58 7.23 -21.85
N LEU A 108 -27.13 6.06 -22.34
CA LEU A 108 -27.93 5.21 -23.21
C LEU A 108 -29.18 4.70 -22.47
N THR A 109 -29.07 4.20 -21.23
CA THR A 109 -30.26 3.76 -20.47
C THR A 109 -31.24 4.88 -20.25
N ASN A 110 -30.78 6.09 -19.92
CA ASN A 110 -31.65 7.24 -19.74
C ASN A 110 -32.42 7.57 -21.03
N SER A 111 -31.75 7.50 -22.19
CA SER A 111 -32.41 7.68 -23.50
C SER A 111 -33.47 6.62 -23.80
N LEU A 112 -33.24 5.36 -23.40
CA LEU A 112 -34.18 4.25 -23.58
C LEU A 112 -35.37 4.35 -22.64
N LEU A 113 -35.15 4.77 -21.39
CA LEU A 113 -36.20 5.00 -20.42
C LEU A 113 -37.09 6.18 -20.83
N ASN A 114 -36.52 7.25 -21.38
CA ASN A 114 -37.28 8.37 -21.94
C ASN A 114 -38.15 7.97 -23.15
N LYS A 115 -37.78 6.89 -23.85
CA LYS A 115 -38.59 6.26 -24.90
C LYS A 115 -39.65 5.29 -24.35
N ASN A 116 -39.88 5.26 -23.04
CA ASN A 116 -40.84 4.38 -22.35
C ASN A 116 -40.56 2.87 -22.52
N ILE A 117 -39.31 2.48 -22.74
CA ILE A 117 -38.93 1.05 -22.76
C ILE A 117 -38.92 0.52 -21.34
N LYS A 118 -39.49 -0.68 -21.13
CA LYS A 118 -39.56 -1.31 -19.80
C LYS A 118 -38.15 -1.66 -19.28
N PRO A 119 -37.84 -1.38 -18.00
CA PRO A 119 -36.51 -1.65 -17.43
C PRO A 119 -36.16 -3.15 -17.44
N GLY A 120 -37.17 -4.04 -17.36
CA GLY A 120 -36.97 -5.48 -17.45
C GLY A 120 -36.38 -5.93 -18.78
N ASP A 121 -36.79 -5.31 -19.89
CA ASP A 121 -36.28 -5.67 -21.22
C ASP A 121 -34.88 -5.10 -21.46
N ILE A 122 -34.61 -3.90 -20.94
CA ILE A 122 -33.26 -3.30 -20.92
C ILE A 122 -32.28 -4.22 -20.18
N ASN A 123 -32.67 -4.76 -19.02
CA ASN A 123 -31.84 -5.69 -18.25
C ASN A 123 -31.54 -6.99 -19.01
N LYS A 124 -32.52 -7.56 -19.74
CA LYS A 124 -32.29 -8.75 -20.59
C LYS A 124 -31.25 -8.45 -21.65
N VAL A 125 -31.37 -7.32 -22.34
CA VAL A 125 -30.42 -6.90 -23.37
C VAL A 125 -29.01 -6.75 -22.79
N TYR A 126 -28.85 -6.07 -21.65
CA TYR A 126 -27.54 -5.97 -20.99
C TYR A 126 -26.98 -7.33 -20.55
N SER A 127 -27.82 -8.24 -20.05
CA SER A 127 -27.37 -9.57 -19.66
C SER A 127 -26.82 -10.37 -20.85
N GLN A 128 -27.46 -10.26 -22.02
CA GLN A 128 -26.99 -10.86 -23.27
C GLN A 128 -25.68 -10.24 -23.72
N PHE A 129 -25.58 -8.91 -23.75
CA PHE A 129 -24.33 -8.22 -24.09
C PHE A 129 -23.16 -8.63 -23.20
N ILE A 130 -23.36 -8.71 -21.88
CA ILE A 130 -22.33 -9.14 -20.94
C ILE A 130 -21.90 -10.58 -21.24
N SER A 131 -22.83 -11.47 -21.59
CA SER A 131 -22.50 -12.86 -21.95
C SER A 131 -21.64 -12.95 -23.21
N HIS A 132 -21.96 -12.16 -24.24
CA HIS A 132 -21.17 -12.07 -25.47
C HIS A 132 -19.77 -11.50 -25.21
N ILE A 133 -19.65 -10.44 -24.41
CA ILE A 133 -18.34 -9.86 -24.04
C ILE A 133 -17.47 -10.90 -23.34
N ARG A 134 -18.05 -11.69 -22.43
CA ARG A 134 -17.32 -12.79 -21.76
C ARG A 134 -16.85 -13.87 -22.74
N GLN A 135 -17.65 -14.20 -23.75
CA GLN A 135 -17.26 -15.15 -24.78
C GLN A 135 -16.11 -14.61 -25.66
N CYS A 136 -16.20 -13.34 -26.09
CA CYS A 136 -15.14 -12.68 -26.83
C CYS A 136 -13.83 -12.60 -26.02
N ALA A 137 -13.92 -12.31 -24.72
CA ALA A 137 -12.76 -12.26 -23.83
C ALA A 137 -12.05 -13.62 -23.72
N LYS A 138 -12.80 -14.73 -23.62
CA LYS A 138 -12.24 -16.09 -23.62
C LYS A 138 -11.50 -16.40 -24.92
N ASN A 139 -12.07 -16.00 -26.06
CA ASN A 139 -11.46 -16.23 -27.37
C ASN A 139 -10.20 -15.38 -27.59
N SER A 140 -10.09 -14.24 -26.90
CA SER A 140 -8.97 -13.29 -27.01
C SER A 140 -7.81 -13.57 -26.05
N GLN A 141 -7.92 -14.54 -25.13
CA GLN A 141 -6.80 -14.99 -24.29
C GLN A 141 -5.77 -15.78 -25.12
N LYS A 142 -5.12 -15.12 -26.08
CA LYS A 142 -3.84 -15.60 -26.61
C LYS A 142 -2.77 -15.19 -25.61
N ASN A 143 -2.01 -16.18 -25.14
CA ASN A 143 -0.94 -16.04 -24.15
C ASN A 143 0.16 -15.07 -24.64
N THR A 144 -0.04 -13.77 -24.53
CA THR A 144 1.06 -12.81 -24.55
C THR A 144 1.70 -12.85 -23.17
N GLN A 145 2.62 -13.79 -22.97
CA GLN A 145 3.58 -13.66 -21.88
C GLN A 145 4.43 -12.44 -22.21
N ILE A 146 4.18 -11.35 -21.50
CA ILE A 146 5.05 -10.18 -21.52
C ILE A 146 6.35 -10.63 -20.85
N ILE A 147 7.37 -10.93 -21.66
CA ILE A 147 8.68 -11.35 -21.15
C ILE A 147 9.36 -10.05 -20.74
N LEU A 148 9.36 -9.77 -19.43
CA LEU A 148 9.97 -8.61 -18.78
C LEU A 148 11.46 -8.48 -19.16
N SER A 149 11.71 -7.92 -20.34
CA SER A 149 13.00 -7.73 -20.97
C SER A 149 13.18 -6.25 -21.23
N SER A 150 14.44 -5.80 -21.31
CA SER A 150 14.77 -4.38 -21.50
C SER A 150 14.16 -3.77 -22.77
N SER A 151 13.89 -4.57 -23.79
CA SER A 151 13.24 -4.16 -25.04
C SER A 151 11.77 -3.76 -24.89
N GLU A 152 11.07 -4.26 -23.87
CA GLU A 152 9.63 -4.03 -23.67
C GLU A 152 9.31 -2.78 -22.82
N GLY A 153 10.33 -2.03 -22.38
CA GLY A 153 10.15 -0.82 -21.57
C GLY A 153 9.20 0.20 -22.23
N ASN A 154 9.20 0.30 -23.56
CA ASN A 154 8.31 1.21 -24.30
C ASN A 154 6.83 0.79 -24.26
N ILE A 155 6.55 -0.52 -24.20
CA ILE A 155 5.18 -1.03 -24.07
C ILE A 155 4.69 -0.75 -22.65
N LEU A 156 5.55 -0.99 -21.66
CA LEU A 156 5.22 -0.75 -20.27
C LEU A 156 5.01 0.74 -19.97
N ASP A 157 5.81 1.62 -20.58
CA ASP A 157 5.60 3.07 -20.48
C ASP A 157 4.21 3.48 -20.97
N LYS A 158 3.81 3.00 -22.16
CA LYS A 158 2.47 3.26 -22.72
C LYS A 158 1.34 2.77 -21.81
N LEU A 159 1.51 1.61 -21.16
CA LEU A 159 0.53 1.07 -20.21
C LEU A 159 0.44 1.89 -18.92
N LEU A 160 1.53 2.55 -18.52
CA LEU A 160 1.61 3.33 -17.29
C LEU A 160 1.17 4.79 -17.45
N ILE A 161 1.13 5.34 -18.68
CA ILE A 161 0.60 6.69 -18.97
C ILE A 161 -0.71 7.01 -18.26
N PRO A 162 -1.77 6.16 -18.30
CA PRO A 162 -3.05 6.48 -17.65
C PRO A 162 -2.98 6.52 -16.12
N PHE A 163 -1.93 5.97 -15.50
CA PHE A 163 -1.79 5.90 -14.05
C PHE A 163 -0.80 6.94 -13.50
N ILE A 164 0.27 7.23 -14.23
CA ILE A 164 1.37 8.09 -13.80
C ILE A 164 1.64 9.11 -14.88
N ASN A 165 1.34 10.38 -14.60
CA ASN A 165 1.56 11.47 -15.55
C ASN A 165 3.06 11.77 -15.80
N SER A 166 3.89 11.75 -14.76
CA SER A 166 5.30 12.07 -14.87
C SER A 166 6.10 10.95 -15.56
N SER A 167 6.79 11.28 -16.65
CA SER A 167 7.67 10.36 -17.38
C SER A 167 8.81 9.81 -16.52
N LYS A 168 9.41 10.64 -15.66
CA LYS A 168 10.48 10.23 -14.74
C LYS A 168 10.03 9.09 -13.83
N LEU A 169 8.87 9.22 -13.16
CA LEU A 169 8.36 8.15 -12.28
C LEU A 169 8.02 6.88 -13.06
N ARG A 170 7.46 6.99 -14.27
CA ARG A 170 7.21 5.80 -15.11
C ARG A 170 8.51 5.06 -15.42
N ASN A 171 9.55 5.79 -15.82
CA ASN A 171 10.87 5.21 -16.08
C ASN A 171 11.45 4.52 -14.84
N LEU A 172 11.31 5.11 -13.65
CA LEU A 172 11.77 4.49 -12.39
C LEU A 172 11.00 3.20 -12.07
N VAL A 173 9.68 3.19 -12.28
CA VAL A 173 8.84 1.99 -12.07
C VAL A 173 9.22 0.88 -13.07
N ILE A 174 9.42 1.22 -14.33
CA ILE A 174 9.88 0.28 -15.37
C ILE A 174 11.24 -0.32 -14.98
N GLN A 175 12.18 0.51 -14.55
CA GLN A 175 13.50 0.06 -14.09
C GLN A 175 13.40 -0.85 -12.85
N ALA A 176 12.49 -0.54 -11.90
CA ALA A 176 12.27 -1.36 -10.71
C ALA A 176 11.71 -2.75 -11.07
N ILE A 177 10.74 -2.81 -11.99
CA ILE A 177 10.14 -4.06 -12.47
C ILE A 177 11.19 -4.91 -13.20
N ILE A 178 12.00 -4.30 -14.08
CA ILE A 178 13.07 -5.01 -14.80
C ILE A 178 14.12 -5.54 -13.82
N THR A 179 14.48 -4.77 -12.79
CA THR A 179 15.50 -5.17 -11.80
C THR A 179 15.03 -6.32 -10.93
N THR A 180 13.77 -6.29 -10.48
CA THR A 180 13.19 -7.35 -9.64
C THR A 180 12.81 -8.59 -10.42
N LYS A 181 12.67 -8.49 -11.76
CA LYS A 181 12.19 -9.55 -12.67
C LYS A 181 10.86 -10.16 -12.22
N SER A 182 10.04 -9.38 -11.50
CA SER A 182 8.77 -9.86 -10.95
C SER A 182 7.77 -8.73 -10.81
N MET A 183 6.49 -9.05 -10.97
CA MET A 183 5.37 -8.12 -10.80
C MET A 183 4.79 -8.12 -9.37
N ASP A 184 5.47 -8.79 -8.44
CA ASP A 184 5.01 -8.89 -7.06
C ASP A 184 5.10 -7.51 -6.38
N ILE A 185 3.96 -6.98 -5.95
CA ILE A 185 3.84 -5.65 -5.31
C ILE A 185 4.74 -5.56 -4.07
N ASP A 186 4.95 -6.67 -3.36
CA ASP A 186 5.80 -6.70 -2.18
C ASP A 186 7.29 -6.51 -2.47
N ARG A 187 7.76 -6.75 -3.69
CA ARG A 187 9.17 -6.55 -4.06
C ARG A 187 9.51 -5.09 -4.37
N ILE A 188 8.52 -4.23 -4.62
CA ILE A 188 8.73 -2.82 -4.97
C ILE A 188 8.20 -1.93 -3.83
N ARG A 189 9.11 -1.28 -3.11
CA ARG A 189 8.76 -0.35 -2.03
C ARG A 189 9.00 1.10 -2.47
N THR A 190 8.02 1.97 -2.21
CA THR A 190 8.16 3.43 -2.38
C THR A 190 8.35 4.09 -1.02
N VAL A 191 9.38 4.92 -0.88
CA VAL A 191 9.64 5.74 0.31
C VAL A 191 9.52 7.20 -0.09
N LYS A 192 8.79 8.00 0.70
CA LYS A 192 8.59 9.43 0.41
C LYS A 192 9.56 10.25 1.24
N ALA A 193 10.47 10.95 0.58
CA ALA A 193 11.24 12.00 1.23
C ALA A 193 10.33 13.22 1.45
N ILE A 194 10.44 13.87 2.61
CA ILE A 194 9.63 15.03 2.97
C ILE A 194 10.04 16.27 2.16
N ARG A 195 11.29 16.29 1.68
CA ARG A 195 11.90 17.37 0.90
C ARG A 195 12.34 16.84 -0.46
N GLY A 196 12.32 17.71 -1.46
CA GLY A 196 12.74 17.42 -2.83
C GLY A 196 11.59 17.46 -3.82
N ASN A 197 11.96 17.51 -5.11
CA ASN A 197 11.02 17.45 -6.21
C ASN A 197 10.87 16.02 -6.72
N ILE A 198 9.81 15.78 -7.50
CA ILE A 198 9.58 14.49 -8.17
C ILE A 198 10.74 14.16 -9.14
N GLU A 199 11.41 15.18 -9.68
CA GLU A 199 12.55 15.04 -10.59
C GLU A 199 13.80 14.47 -9.90
N ASP A 200 13.97 14.76 -8.61
CA ASP A 200 15.08 14.29 -7.77
C ASP A 200 14.89 12.83 -7.33
N SER A 201 13.76 12.21 -7.70
CA SER A 201 13.49 10.81 -7.36
C SER A 201 14.42 9.86 -8.14
N TYR A 202 14.96 8.87 -7.44
CA TYR A 202 15.85 7.87 -8.01
C TYR A 202 15.52 6.46 -7.48
N LEU A 203 15.96 5.45 -8.23
CA LEU A 203 15.78 4.05 -7.88
C LEU A 203 16.99 3.57 -7.08
N ILE A 204 16.74 3.01 -5.90
CA ILE A 204 17.77 2.36 -5.08
C ILE A 204 17.62 0.84 -5.22
N LYS A 205 18.72 0.17 -5.54
CA LYS A 205 18.80 -1.30 -5.54
C LYS A 205 19.04 -1.78 -4.11
N GLY A 206 17.96 -1.98 -3.36
CA GLY A 206 17.99 -2.38 -1.97
C GLY A 206 16.74 -1.92 -1.23
N MET A 207 16.83 -1.76 0.08
CA MET A 207 15.73 -1.25 0.89
C MET A 207 16.13 0.01 1.66
N VAL A 208 15.29 1.03 1.59
CA VAL A 208 15.43 2.27 2.38
C VAL A 208 14.48 2.23 3.56
N ILE A 209 15.01 2.59 4.73
CA ILE A 209 14.28 2.70 5.99
C ILE A 209 14.37 4.16 6.44
N GLU A 210 13.23 4.78 6.75
CA GLU A 210 13.15 6.19 7.17
C GLU A 210 13.79 6.44 8.54
N ARG A 211 13.92 5.39 9.36
CA ARG A 211 14.54 5.47 10.68
C ARG A 211 16.05 5.28 10.57
N ARG A 212 16.76 6.08 11.39
CA ARG A 212 18.19 5.90 11.61
C ARG A 212 18.47 4.58 12.34
N PRO A 213 19.66 3.98 12.11
CA PRO A 213 20.12 2.88 12.93
C PRO A 213 20.20 3.32 14.39
N CYS A 214 19.97 2.39 15.31
CA CYS A 214 19.99 2.69 16.74
C CYS A 214 21.42 2.83 17.28
N THR A 215 22.39 2.24 16.59
CA THR A 215 23.81 2.25 16.97
C THR A 215 24.48 3.59 16.67
N LYS A 216 25.29 4.08 17.61
CA LYS A 216 25.94 5.41 17.52
C LYS A 216 27.24 5.40 16.72
N ASN A 217 27.94 4.27 16.66
CA ASN A 217 29.39 4.27 16.42
C ASN A 217 29.85 3.69 15.07
N LYS A 218 29.01 3.00 14.28
CA LYS A 218 29.45 2.34 13.04
C LYS A 218 28.52 2.61 11.86
N ILE A 219 29.12 3.04 10.75
CA ILE A 219 28.56 2.99 9.41
C ILE A 219 29.35 1.89 8.69
N LEU A 220 28.66 0.88 8.14
CA LEU A 220 29.28 -0.24 7.43
C LEU A 220 29.55 0.09 5.96
N ILE A 221 29.77 1.38 5.66
CA ILE A 221 30.27 1.87 4.37
C ILE A 221 31.32 2.92 4.71
N PRO A 222 32.53 2.87 4.12
CA PRO A 222 33.55 3.88 4.32
C PRO A 222 33.03 5.28 3.94
N ARG A 223 33.53 6.30 4.65
CA ARG A 223 33.17 7.73 4.59
C ARG A 223 33.22 8.40 3.20
N ASN A 224 33.51 7.68 2.13
CA ASN A 224 33.69 8.24 0.79
C ASN A 224 32.42 8.27 -0.07
N ASN A 225 31.22 8.03 0.50
CA ASN A 225 29.89 8.32 -0.06
C ASN A 225 29.63 7.91 -1.52
N LYS A 226 30.45 7.02 -2.06
CA LYS A 226 30.23 6.37 -3.34
C LYS A 226 30.00 4.91 -3.03
N PHE A 227 28.89 4.37 -3.51
CA PHE A 227 28.78 2.95 -3.79
C PHE A 227 29.87 2.64 -4.83
N ASP A 228 31.10 2.45 -4.37
CA ASP A 228 32.19 2.04 -5.23
C ASP A 228 31.93 0.55 -5.52
N PRO A 229 31.60 0.17 -6.77
CA PRO A 229 31.25 -1.20 -7.11
C PRO A 229 32.42 -2.18 -6.94
N SER A 230 33.60 -1.68 -6.55
CA SER A 230 34.84 -2.41 -6.22
C SER A 230 34.90 -2.92 -4.78
N ILE A 231 34.08 -2.41 -3.85
CA ILE A 231 34.05 -2.88 -2.47
C ILE A 231 33.20 -4.15 -2.39
N THR A 232 33.89 -5.28 -2.33
CA THR A 232 33.35 -6.65 -2.28
C THR A 232 33.24 -7.18 -0.85
N GLU A 233 32.95 -6.32 0.14
CA GLU A 233 32.71 -6.80 1.50
C GLU A 233 31.25 -7.21 1.65
N GLU A 234 31.01 -8.51 1.75
CA GLU A 234 29.71 -9.04 2.13
C GLU A 234 29.58 -8.99 3.66
N TYR A 235 28.60 -8.21 4.14
CA TYR A 235 28.25 -8.14 5.55
C TYR A 235 27.22 -9.21 5.88
N SER A 236 27.43 -9.84 7.02
CA SER A 236 26.53 -10.83 7.59
C SER A 236 25.34 -10.15 8.27
N VAL A 237 24.13 -10.66 8.03
CA VAL A 237 22.88 -10.06 8.53
C VAL A 237 22.03 -11.07 9.25
N SER A 238 21.63 -10.76 10.48
CA SER A 238 20.64 -11.51 11.23
C SER A 238 19.33 -10.74 11.32
N ILE A 239 18.21 -11.43 11.09
CA ILE A 239 16.87 -10.83 11.08
C ILE A 239 16.02 -11.48 12.18
N TYR A 240 15.45 -10.66 13.06
CA TYR A 240 14.67 -11.10 14.21
C TYR A 240 13.25 -10.52 14.20
N ASP A 241 12.24 -11.37 14.35
CA ASP A 241 10.83 -11.01 14.62
C ASP A 241 10.55 -10.91 16.13
N CYS A 242 11.54 -10.49 16.91
CA CYS A 242 11.42 -10.26 18.35
C CYS A 242 12.07 -8.94 18.78
N PRO A 243 11.52 -8.30 19.84
CA PRO A 243 12.18 -7.18 20.49
C PRO A 243 13.41 -7.65 21.27
N PHE A 244 14.40 -6.77 21.38
CA PHE A 244 15.60 -6.98 22.17
C PHE A 244 15.36 -6.30 23.51
N ASP A 245 14.73 -7.02 24.41
CA ASP A 245 14.27 -6.54 25.72
C ASP A 245 14.46 -7.68 26.72
N ILE A 246 14.60 -7.35 28.00
CA ILE A 246 14.63 -8.34 29.08
C ILE A 246 13.31 -9.10 29.03
N SER A 247 13.39 -10.43 28.84
CA SER A 247 12.22 -11.29 28.67
C SER A 247 11.32 -11.19 29.89
N ARG A 248 10.19 -10.49 29.76
CA ARG A 248 9.15 -10.47 30.78
C ARG A 248 8.35 -11.77 30.68
N THR A 249 8.20 -12.45 31.80
CA THR A 249 7.30 -13.59 31.91
C THR A 249 5.86 -13.12 31.70
N GLU A 250 5.05 -13.89 30.96
CA GLU A 250 3.64 -13.56 30.69
C GLU A 250 2.83 -13.47 31.99
N THR A 251 3.13 -14.35 32.95
CA THR A 251 2.62 -14.28 34.31
C THR A 251 3.52 -13.41 35.17
N LYS A 252 2.93 -12.68 36.12
CA LYS A 252 3.71 -11.93 37.13
C LYS A 252 4.52 -12.93 37.95
N GLY A 253 5.81 -13.07 37.65
CA GLY A 253 6.76 -13.78 38.50
C GLY A 253 7.22 -12.86 39.62
N THR A 254 7.01 -13.26 40.87
CA THR A 254 7.61 -12.57 42.03
C THR A 254 8.94 -13.23 42.38
N LEU A 255 10.04 -12.51 42.18
CA LEU A 255 11.34 -12.89 42.71
C LEU A 255 11.43 -12.42 44.15
N LEU A 256 11.57 -13.35 45.09
CA LEU A 256 11.77 -13.05 46.50
C LEU A 256 13.26 -13.22 46.81
N PHE A 257 13.91 -12.11 47.15
CA PHE A 257 15.31 -12.09 47.55
C PHE A 257 15.39 -12.05 49.06
N THR A 258 16.11 -12.99 49.65
CA THR A 258 16.27 -13.10 51.12
C THR A 258 17.56 -12.44 51.61
N ASP A 259 18.60 -12.43 50.77
CA ASP A 259 19.89 -11.82 51.09
C ASP A 259 20.33 -10.79 50.04
N SER A 260 21.10 -9.80 50.50
CA SER A 260 21.79 -8.81 49.67
C SER A 260 22.71 -9.44 48.60
N LYS A 261 23.29 -10.60 48.90
CA LYS A 261 24.14 -11.35 47.95
C LYS A 261 23.34 -11.94 46.77
N GLU A 262 22.10 -12.36 47.01
CA GLU A 262 21.20 -12.89 45.97
C GLU A 262 20.77 -11.79 44.99
N LEU A 263 20.57 -10.56 45.50
CA LEU A 263 20.27 -9.40 44.65
C LEU A 263 21.44 -9.07 43.72
N LEU A 264 22.67 -9.05 44.26
CA LEU A 264 23.85 -8.77 43.46
C LEU A 264 24.09 -9.85 42.41
N SER A 265 24.03 -11.13 42.79
CA SER A 265 24.23 -12.24 41.85
C SER A 265 23.18 -12.26 40.74
N TYR A 266 21.92 -11.93 41.04
CA TYR A 266 20.88 -11.80 40.02
C TYR A 266 21.21 -10.69 39.01
N SER A 267 21.67 -9.53 39.49
CA SER A 267 22.07 -8.44 38.61
C SER A 267 23.24 -8.84 37.70
N SER A 268 24.29 -9.47 38.26
CA SER A 268 25.45 -9.94 37.49
C SER A 268 25.06 -10.98 36.44
N ASN A 269 24.32 -12.01 36.86
CA ASN A 269 23.92 -13.10 35.99
C ASN A 269 23.01 -12.61 34.85
N SER A 270 22.13 -11.64 35.13
CA SER A 270 21.27 -11.07 34.09
C SER A 270 22.08 -10.35 32.99
N LEU A 271 23.15 -9.65 33.36
CA LEU A 271 24.05 -8.99 32.41
C LEU A 271 24.89 -10.00 31.63
N GLU A 272 25.44 -11.01 32.29
CA GLU A 272 26.18 -12.10 31.63
C GLU A 272 25.29 -12.86 30.64
N ASN A 273 24.02 -13.12 31.00
CA ASN A 273 23.06 -13.75 30.09
C ASN A 273 22.80 -12.90 28.84
N ILE A 274 22.63 -11.58 29.00
CA ILE A 274 22.47 -10.66 27.87
C ILE A 274 23.74 -10.65 27.00
N GLU A 275 24.92 -10.63 27.62
CA GLU A 275 26.19 -10.65 26.91
C GLU A 275 26.35 -11.92 26.07
N ASN A 276 26.03 -13.07 26.65
CA ASN A 276 26.05 -14.38 26.01
C ASN A 276 25.07 -14.42 24.83
N LEU A 277 23.82 -13.97 25.02
CA LEU A 277 22.83 -13.92 23.94
C LEU A 277 23.29 -13.05 22.77
N VAL A 278 23.89 -11.89 23.04
CA VAL A 278 24.44 -11.04 21.98
C VAL A 278 25.71 -11.68 21.38
N ASN A 279 26.44 -12.54 22.11
CA ASN A 279 27.68 -13.20 21.63
C ASN A 279 27.34 -14.33 20.66
N GLU A 280 26.20 -14.98 20.85
CA GLU A 280 25.66 -15.99 19.92
C GLU A 280 25.30 -15.39 18.55
N ILE A 281 25.07 -14.07 18.48
CA ILE A 281 24.77 -13.38 17.22
C ILE A 281 26.07 -13.12 16.46
N GLN A 282 26.44 -14.05 15.59
CA GLN A 282 27.59 -13.91 14.68
C GLN A 282 27.20 -13.16 13.40
N SER A 283 26.85 -11.88 13.51
CA SER A 283 26.51 -11.06 12.33
C SER A 283 26.97 -9.61 12.46
N ASP A 284 27.30 -8.94 11.35
CA ASP A 284 27.67 -7.52 11.35
C ASP A 284 26.47 -6.59 11.52
N VAL A 285 25.33 -6.99 10.96
CA VAL A 285 24.07 -6.23 10.98
C VAL A 285 22.99 -7.04 11.65
N VAL A 286 22.32 -6.42 12.61
CA VAL A 286 21.21 -7.00 13.34
C VAL A 286 19.95 -6.20 13.07
N ILE A 287 18.91 -6.86 12.58
CA ILE A 287 17.63 -6.25 12.27
C ILE A 287 16.57 -6.82 13.21
N CYS A 288 15.91 -5.96 13.99
CA CYS A 288 14.96 -6.40 15.02
C CYS A 288 13.56 -5.83 14.75
N ASN A 289 12.53 -6.64 14.99
CA ASN A 289 11.15 -6.18 15.09
C ASN A 289 10.86 -5.67 16.50
N GLY A 290 10.50 -4.40 16.65
CA GLY A 290 10.12 -3.85 17.95
C GLY A 290 11.24 -3.07 18.63
N LYS A 291 11.27 -3.03 19.97
CA LYS A 291 12.21 -2.17 20.71
C LYS A 291 13.56 -2.87 20.89
N ILE A 292 14.62 -2.07 20.91
CA ILE A 292 15.95 -2.48 21.35
C ILE A 292 16.20 -1.66 22.61
N GLU A 293 16.36 -2.35 23.75
CA GLU A 293 16.64 -1.73 25.04
C GLU A 293 18.10 -1.24 25.11
N ASP A 294 18.36 -0.23 25.95
CA ASP A 294 19.66 0.46 26.01
C ASP A 294 20.82 -0.47 26.40
N ILE A 295 20.58 -1.44 27.29
CA ILE A 295 21.59 -2.44 27.71
C ILE A 295 21.99 -3.30 26.51
N HIS A 296 21.01 -3.85 25.78
CA HIS A 296 21.25 -4.64 24.57
C HIS A 296 21.98 -3.81 23.51
N LEU A 297 21.58 -2.55 23.33
CA LEU A 297 22.19 -1.62 22.39
C LEU A 297 23.65 -1.30 22.75
N GLN A 298 23.96 -1.16 24.04
CA GLN A 298 25.32 -0.95 24.51
C GLN A 298 26.21 -2.15 24.16
N MET A 299 25.75 -3.38 24.40
CA MET A 299 26.49 -4.61 24.07
C MET A 299 26.69 -4.79 22.55
N ILE A 300 25.67 -4.47 21.75
CA ILE A 300 25.77 -4.46 20.27
C ILE A 300 26.82 -3.44 19.80
N ASN A 301 26.86 -2.26 20.41
CA ASN A 301 27.88 -1.25 20.10
C ASN A 301 29.29 -1.69 20.50
N MET A 302 29.46 -2.37 21.64
CA MET A 302 30.77 -2.89 22.06
C MET A 302 31.33 -3.92 21.07
N LYS A 303 30.46 -4.72 20.44
CA LYS A 303 30.84 -5.69 19.39
C LYS A 303 30.97 -5.09 18.01
N ASN A 304 30.85 -3.77 17.87
CA ASN A 304 30.92 -3.07 16.59
C ASN A 304 29.92 -3.62 15.56
N MET A 305 28.72 -4.01 16.01
CA MET A 305 27.61 -4.44 15.16
C MET A 305 26.67 -3.25 14.89
N VAL A 306 25.88 -3.31 13.82
CA VAL A 306 24.86 -2.30 13.49
C VAL A 306 23.47 -2.82 13.82
N GLY A 307 22.77 -2.15 14.73
CA GLY A 307 21.40 -2.47 15.15
C GLY A 307 20.37 -1.60 14.42
N ILE A 308 19.48 -2.23 13.66
CA ILE A 308 18.40 -1.58 12.92
C ILE A 308 17.06 -2.03 13.48
N LYS A 309 16.27 -1.06 13.94
CA LYS A 309 14.91 -1.27 14.43
C LYS A 309 13.87 -1.10 13.32
N ILE A 310 13.03 -2.11 13.15
CA ILE A 310 11.88 -2.09 12.25
C ILE A 310 10.60 -2.32 13.05
N LEU A 311 9.52 -1.64 12.67
CA LEU A 311 8.20 -1.81 13.32
C LEU A 311 7.23 -2.63 12.48
N SER A 312 7.43 -2.65 11.15
CA SER A 312 6.51 -3.27 10.22
C SER A 312 6.96 -4.70 9.92
N LYS A 313 6.08 -5.66 10.23
CA LYS A 313 6.29 -7.06 9.86
C LYS A 313 6.42 -7.26 8.34
N HIS A 314 5.76 -6.41 7.55
CA HIS A 314 5.87 -6.45 6.08
C HIS A 314 7.27 -6.09 5.60
N ASP A 315 7.94 -5.14 6.26
CA ASP A 315 9.29 -4.72 5.87
C ASP A 315 10.34 -5.77 6.24
N ILE A 316 10.15 -6.49 7.35
CA ILE A 316 10.99 -7.64 7.72
C ILE A 316 10.89 -8.75 6.69
N ARG A 317 9.69 -9.06 6.20
CA ARG A 317 9.51 -10.06 5.12
C ARG A 317 10.20 -9.62 3.82
N ARG A 318 10.18 -8.33 3.49
CA ARG A 318 10.89 -7.81 2.31
C ARG A 318 12.40 -7.92 2.45
N LEU A 319 12.93 -7.56 3.63
CA LEU A 319 14.35 -7.74 3.94
C LEU A 319 14.76 -9.19 3.91
N GLN A 320 13.92 -10.10 4.40
CA GLN A 320 14.18 -11.54 4.32
C GLN A 320 14.39 -11.98 2.87
N ILE A 321 13.49 -11.57 1.97
CA ILE A 321 13.59 -11.90 0.53
C ILE A 321 14.84 -11.25 -0.09
N MET A 322 15.19 -10.03 0.32
CA MET A 322 16.34 -9.30 -0.20
C MET A 322 17.69 -9.86 0.28
N CYS A 323 17.83 -10.19 1.56
CA CYS A 323 19.06 -10.68 2.17
C CYS A 323 19.24 -12.20 2.03
N GLY A 324 18.19 -12.94 1.64
CA GLY A 324 18.23 -14.40 1.48
C GLY A 324 18.30 -15.19 2.80
N GLY A 325 18.07 -14.55 3.95
CA GLY A 325 18.13 -15.18 5.28
C GLY A 325 16.78 -15.74 5.76
N SER A 326 16.78 -16.35 6.96
CA SER A 326 15.55 -16.68 7.69
C SER A 326 15.26 -15.63 8.76
N VAL A 327 13.99 -15.53 9.17
CA VAL A 327 13.58 -14.64 10.26
C VAL A 327 13.51 -15.45 11.54
N ASN A 328 14.36 -15.11 12.51
CA ASN A 328 14.42 -15.78 13.80
C ASN A 328 13.36 -15.18 14.73
N LYS A 329 12.63 -16.01 15.47
CA LYS A 329 11.62 -15.56 16.43
C LYS A 329 12.17 -15.30 17.83
N VAL A 330 13.36 -15.81 18.10
CA VAL A 330 14.03 -15.75 19.40
C VAL A 330 15.44 -15.22 19.18
N MET A 331 15.94 -14.52 20.17
CA MET A 331 17.32 -14.06 20.26
C MET A 331 18.28 -15.25 20.39
N GLY A 332 19.40 -15.20 19.68
CA GLY A 332 20.46 -16.20 19.79
C GLY A 332 21.05 -16.57 18.44
N SER A 333 21.71 -17.73 18.37
CA SER A 333 22.28 -18.22 17.11
C SER A 333 21.17 -18.49 16.08
N GLY A 334 21.29 -17.92 14.89
CA GLY A 334 20.31 -18.16 13.83
C GLY A 334 20.90 -17.98 12.45
N CYS A 335 20.11 -18.27 11.42
CA CYS A 335 20.60 -18.23 10.05
C CYS A 335 20.93 -16.78 9.65
N VAL A 336 22.10 -16.64 9.04
CA VAL A 336 22.66 -15.37 8.62
C VAL A 336 22.39 -15.21 7.12
N GLY A 337 21.76 -14.10 6.74
CA GLY A 337 21.70 -13.64 5.36
C GLY A 337 22.92 -12.78 5.00
N SER A 338 23.05 -12.39 3.74
CA SER A 338 24.16 -11.54 3.29
C SER A 338 23.66 -10.21 2.72
N LEU A 339 24.46 -9.15 2.92
CA LEU A 339 24.25 -7.82 2.35
C LEU A 339 25.56 -7.25 1.81
N ARG A 340 25.49 -6.48 0.74
CA ARG A 340 26.68 -5.80 0.17
C ARG A 340 27.11 -4.53 0.92
N GLY A 341 26.26 -4.00 1.80
CA GLY A 341 26.55 -2.75 2.50
C GLY A 341 25.33 -2.14 3.16
N VAL A 342 25.57 -1.37 4.23
CA VAL A 342 24.55 -0.59 4.93
C VAL A 342 25.03 0.84 5.10
N GLY A 343 24.40 1.76 4.38
CA GLY A 343 24.69 3.19 4.40
C GLY A 343 23.64 3.98 5.16
N ILE A 344 24.06 5.11 5.74
CA ILE A 344 23.14 6.14 6.22
C ILE A 344 23.06 7.20 5.13
N PHE A 345 21.87 7.35 4.53
CA PHE A 345 21.64 8.44 3.59
C PHE A 345 21.37 9.73 4.36
N ARG A 346 22.16 10.76 4.05
CA ARG A 346 21.92 12.14 4.51
C ARG A 346 21.58 13.00 3.30
N GLU A 347 20.52 13.80 3.42
CA GLU A 347 20.23 14.85 2.44
C GLU A 347 21.50 15.74 2.32
N ASN A 348 21.98 15.96 1.09
CA ASN A 348 23.22 16.70 0.70
C ASN A 348 24.52 15.88 0.55
N GLU A 349 24.50 14.57 0.70
CA GLU A 349 25.70 13.72 0.61
C GLU A 349 25.79 12.86 -0.68
N LEU A 350 24.94 13.15 -1.69
CA LEU A 350 24.90 12.46 -3.00
C LEU A 350 25.44 13.33 -4.14
#